data_AF-A0A2V6D2D7-F1
#
_entry.id   AF-A0A2V6D2D7-F1
#
_cell.length_a   1.000
_cell.length_b   1.000
_cell.length_c   1.000
_cell.angle_alpha   90.00
_cell.angle_beta   90.00
_cell.angle_gamma   90.00
#
_symmetry.space_group_name_H-M   'P 1'
#
loop_
_entity.id
_entity.type
_entity.pdbx_description
1 polymer ?
#
loop_
_entity_poly.entity_id
_entity_poly.type
_entity_poly.pdbx_seq_one_letter_code
_entity_poly.pdbx_strand_id
1 'polypeptide(L)'
;MIATVENKLDAIRGALPSEGLFADKDWLISPEAFPISQKFASELEQLGHRLFVFQRACNQLYQLSFRGKQPQWIAKYLDAGKPAKLVVLSRQKIFRDELPRVIRPDLILTEKSYIIAEIDSVPGGIGLTGWLNRTYSALGQDVIGGEDGMLHGFQMVLHTERPTSNIQHRIGAFWRRRIMSHNQAAMFIDSSNYSICRIFRRSRRS
;
A
#
# COMPACT_ATOMS: atom_id res chain seq x y z
N MET A 1 -8.96 -0.13 38.04
CA MET A 1 -7.51 0.03 37.91
C MET A 1 -7.03 -1.04 36.95
N ILE A 2 -6.66 -0.65 35.74
CA ILE A 2 -6.24 -1.59 34.69
C ILE A 2 -4.83 -2.03 35.07
N ALA A 3 -4.66 -3.32 35.37
CA ALA A 3 -3.35 -3.91 35.59
C ALA A 3 -2.46 -3.53 34.40
N THR A 4 -1.39 -2.80 34.70
CA THR A 4 -0.27 -2.59 33.78
C THR A 4 0.08 -3.95 33.20
N VAL A 5 -0.10 -4.11 31.88
CA VAL A 5 0.26 -5.33 31.16
C VAL A 5 1.74 -5.58 31.42
N GLU A 6 2.05 -6.45 32.38
CA GLU A 6 3.39 -6.59 32.95
C GLU A 6 4.43 -7.08 31.93
N ASN A 7 3.98 -7.52 30.75
CA ASN A 7 4.86 -7.67 29.60
C ASN A 7 4.10 -7.53 28.25
N LYS A 8 4.11 -6.33 27.65
CA LYS A 8 3.53 -6.08 26.31
C LYS A 8 4.01 -7.09 25.26
N LEU A 9 5.27 -7.52 25.33
CA LEU A 9 5.81 -8.50 24.39
C LEU A 9 5.13 -9.86 24.49
N ASP A 10 4.82 -10.31 25.71
CA ASP A 10 4.15 -11.60 25.91
C ASP A 10 2.70 -11.53 25.45
N ALA A 11 2.04 -10.38 25.62
CA ALA A 11 0.72 -10.14 25.05
C ALA A 11 0.72 -10.21 23.52
N ILE A 12 1.72 -9.59 22.85
CA ILE A 12 1.83 -9.65 21.38
C ILE A 12 2.13 -11.08 20.91
N ARG A 13 3.04 -11.78 21.60
CA ARG A 13 3.35 -13.19 21.30
C ARG A 13 2.14 -14.10 21.48
N GLY A 14 1.34 -13.87 22.53
CA GLY A 14 0.10 -14.61 22.76
C GLY A 14 -1.00 -14.31 21.75
N ALA A 15 -0.94 -13.17 21.06
CA ALA A 15 -1.88 -12.79 20.00
C ALA A 15 -1.48 -13.33 18.61
N LEU A 16 -0.32 -13.99 18.48
CA LEU A 16 0.09 -14.61 17.22
C LEU A 16 -0.87 -15.73 16.83
N PRO A 17 -1.25 -15.85 15.55
CA PRO A 17 -2.00 -17.01 15.06
C PRO A 17 -1.23 -18.31 15.33
N SER A 18 -1.95 -19.41 15.59
CA SER A 18 -1.34 -20.73 15.81
C SER A 18 -0.51 -21.20 14.61
N GLU A 19 -0.92 -20.83 13.40
CA GLU A 19 -0.24 -21.11 12.13
C GLU A 19 0.99 -20.20 11.89
N GLY A 20 1.25 -19.22 12.77
CA GLY A 20 2.21 -18.15 12.56
C GLY A 20 1.73 -17.08 11.57
N LEU A 21 2.57 -16.08 11.31
CA LEU A 21 2.27 -15.00 10.36
C LEU A 21 2.71 -15.34 8.93
N PHE A 22 3.82 -16.06 8.80
CA PHE A 22 4.35 -16.58 7.53
C PHE A 22 5.02 -17.93 7.78
N ALA A 23 4.90 -18.84 6.82
CA ALA A 23 5.60 -20.13 6.86
C ALA A 23 7.12 -19.91 6.97
N ASP A 24 7.74 -20.69 7.85
CA ASP A 24 9.20 -20.80 8.01
C ASP A 24 9.94 -19.49 8.32
N LYS A 25 9.28 -18.51 8.95
CA LYS A 25 9.90 -17.24 9.34
C LYS A 25 9.72 -16.94 10.82
N ASP A 26 10.83 -16.63 11.49
CA ASP A 26 10.84 -16.04 12.83
C ASP A 26 10.61 -14.52 12.76
N TRP A 27 9.79 -14.02 13.69
CA TRP A 27 9.39 -12.62 13.74
C TRP A 27 10.05 -11.88 14.91
N LEU A 28 10.76 -10.80 14.59
CA LEU A 28 11.18 -9.83 15.59
C LEU A 28 10.02 -8.87 15.83
N ILE A 29 9.58 -8.82 17.09
CA ILE A 29 8.43 -8.02 17.51
C ILE A 29 8.91 -6.89 18.40
N SER A 30 8.37 -5.69 18.16
CA SER A 30 8.54 -4.52 19.01
C SER A 30 7.39 -4.46 20.03
N PRO A 31 7.64 -4.06 21.29
CA PRO A 31 6.54 -3.79 22.23
C PRO A 31 5.76 -2.52 21.88
N GLU A 32 6.34 -1.63 21.08
CA GLU A 32 5.75 -0.35 20.68
C GLU A 32 5.60 -0.29 19.15
N ALA A 33 4.48 0.26 18.70
CA ALA A 33 4.28 0.65 17.31
C ALA A 33 5.32 1.70 16.89
N PHE A 34 5.64 1.72 15.59
CA PHE A 34 6.62 2.66 15.08
C PHE A 34 6.10 4.10 15.19
N PRO A 35 6.77 4.99 15.96
CA PRO A 35 6.26 6.32 16.22
C PRO A 35 6.39 7.19 14.98
N ILE A 36 5.31 7.89 14.64
CA ILE A 36 5.27 8.86 13.56
C ILE A 36 4.66 10.17 14.06
N SER A 37 5.13 11.29 13.53
CA SER A 37 4.52 12.58 13.82
C SER A 37 3.23 12.76 13.02
N GLN A 38 2.28 13.53 13.55
CA GLN A 38 1.06 13.89 12.84
C GLN A 38 1.35 14.56 11.48
N LYS A 39 2.39 15.41 11.45
CA LYS A 39 2.85 16.04 10.21
C LYS A 39 3.24 14.98 9.17
N PHE A 40 4.02 13.98 9.59
CA PHE A 40 4.46 12.93 8.68
C PHE A 40 3.29 12.04 8.23
N ALA A 41 2.34 11.72 9.11
CA ALA A 41 1.11 11.01 8.74
C ALA A 41 0.34 11.74 7.64
N SER A 42 0.18 13.07 7.75
CA SER A 42 -0.49 13.87 6.72
C SER A 42 0.31 13.96 5.41
N GLU A 43 1.64 13.95 5.47
CA GLU A 43 2.48 13.85 4.26
C GLU A 43 2.31 12.50 3.56
N LEU A 44 2.18 11.41 4.32
CA LEU A 44 1.94 10.06 3.82
C LEU A 44 0.58 9.95 3.12
N GLU A 45 -0.48 10.53 3.68
CA GLU A 45 -1.80 10.58 3.03
C GLU A 45 -1.75 11.30 1.67
N GLN A 46 -1.03 12.43 1.59
CA GLN A 46 -0.85 13.15 0.34
C GLN A 46 0.01 12.37 -0.67
N LEU A 47 1.01 11.62 -0.18
CA LEU A 47 1.87 10.79 -1.02
C LEU A 47 1.05 9.75 -1.78
N GLY A 48 0.09 9.08 -1.13
CA GLY A 48 -0.78 8.08 -1.78
C GLY A 48 -1.46 8.61 -3.04
N HIS A 49 -2.01 9.84 -2.99
CA HIS A 49 -2.60 10.48 -4.17
C HIS A 49 -1.57 10.79 -5.26
N ARG A 50 -0.40 11.31 -4.90
CA ARG A 50 0.67 11.63 -5.85
C ARG A 50 1.16 10.38 -6.58
N LEU A 51 1.31 9.27 -5.86
CA LEU A 51 1.72 7.99 -6.44
C LEU A 51 0.68 7.40 -7.38
N PHE A 52 -0.61 7.54 -7.06
CA PHE A 52 -1.67 7.16 -7.98
C PHE A 52 -1.60 7.95 -9.30
N VAL A 53 -1.40 9.26 -9.23
CA VAL A 53 -1.23 10.12 -10.43
C VAL A 53 0.03 9.72 -11.20
N PHE A 54 1.13 9.42 -10.50
CA PHE A 54 2.37 8.93 -11.11
C PHE A 54 2.16 7.62 -11.88
N GLN A 55 1.52 6.61 -11.26
CA GLN A 55 1.22 5.35 -11.94
C GLN A 55 0.34 5.54 -13.17
N ARG A 56 -0.67 6.41 -13.07
CA ARG A 56 -1.51 6.77 -14.22
C ARG A 56 -0.68 7.35 -15.37
N ALA A 57 0.26 8.23 -15.06
CA ALA A 57 1.16 8.81 -16.07
C ALA A 57 2.08 7.74 -16.69
N CYS A 58 2.63 6.81 -15.89
CA CYS A 58 3.42 5.68 -16.39
C CYS A 58 2.62 4.79 -17.34
N ASN A 59 1.39 4.44 -16.98
CA ASN A 59 0.51 3.66 -17.85
C ASN A 59 0.18 4.42 -19.15
N GLN A 60 -0.12 5.72 -19.07
CA GLN A 60 -0.33 6.54 -20.27
C GLN A 60 0.90 6.58 -21.17
N LEU A 61 2.09 6.70 -20.60
CA LEU A 61 3.37 6.69 -21.31
C LEU A 61 3.58 5.36 -22.05
N TYR A 62 3.31 4.22 -21.41
CA TYR A 62 3.32 2.90 -22.06
C TYR A 62 2.37 2.85 -23.26
N GLN A 63 1.12 3.28 -23.09
CA GLN A 63 0.10 3.27 -24.13
C GLN A 63 0.47 4.18 -25.32
N LEU A 64 1.10 5.32 -25.06
CA LEU A 64 1.59 6.23 -26.10
C LEU A 64 2.82 5.66 -26.81
N SER A 65 3.74 5.02 -26.08
CA SER A 65 4.93 4.37 -26.63
C SER A 65 4.56 3.26 -27.61
N PHE A 66 3.64 2.37 -27.22
CA PHE A 66 3.16 1.30 -28.11
C PHE A 66 2.48 1.84 -29.38
N ARG A 67 1.80 2.99 -29.29
CA ARG A 67 1.16 3.65 -30.45
C ARG A 67 2.13 4.48 -31.30
N GLY A 68 3.42 4.49 -30.99
CA GLY A 68 4.43 5.28 -31.72
C GLY A 68 4.36 6.79 -31.46
N LYS A 69 3.65 7.23 -30.41
CA LYS A 69 3.55 8.65 -30.02
C LYS A 69 4.59 9.09 -28.98
N GLN A 70 5.33 8.13 -28.44
CA GLN A 70 6.43 8.29 -27.48
C GLN A 70 7.53 7.28 -27.83
N PRO A 71 8.77 7.41 -27.31
CA PRO A 71 9.87 6.51 -27.66
C PRO A 71 9.51 5.03 -27.50
N GLN A 72 9.73 4.24 -28.56
CA GLN A 72 9.28 2.85 -28.64
C GLN A 72 9.97 1.92 -27.63
N TRP A 73 11.16 2.30 -27.15
CA TRP A 73 11.93 1.49 -26.20
C TRP A 73 11.17 1.25 -24.88
N ILE A 74 10.28 2.16 -24.48
CA ILE A 74 9.51 2.04 -23.23
C ILE A 74 8.56 0.84 -23.29
N ALA A 75 7.74 0.75 -24.33
CA ALA A 75 6.85 -0.39 -24.54
C ALA A 75 7.66 -1.68 -24.74
N LYS A 76 8.74 -1.62 -25.53
CA LYS A 76 9.63 -2.78 -25.75
C LYS A 76 10.21 -3.32 -24.44
N TYR A 77 10.66 -2.42 -23.56
CA TYR A 77 11.23 -2.79 -22.26
C TYR A 77 10.16 -3.39 -21.33
N LEU A 78 9.00 -2.73 -21.22
CA LEU A 78 7.91 -3.20 -20.36
C LEU A 78 7.24 -4.48 -20.85
N ASP A 79 7.32 -4.80 -22.15
CA ASP A 79 6.79 -6.04 -22.70
C ASP A 79 7.78 -7.22 -22.64
N ALA A 80 9.06 -6.94 -22.35
CA ALA A 80 10.09 -7.97 -22.29
C ALA A 80 9.78 -9.02 -21.21
N GLY A 81 9.89 -10.31 -21.56
CA GLY A 81 9.62 -11.43 -20.66
C GLY A 81 8.14 -11.75 -20.41
N LYS A 82 7.20 -10.91 -20.87
CA LYS A 82 5.76 -11.18 -20.75
C LYS A 82 5.29 -12.18 -21.82
N PRO A 83 4.39 -13.13 -21.48
CA PRO A 83 3.73 -13.95 -22.49
C PRO A 83 3.00 -13.10 -23.52
N ALA A 84 3.06 -13.45 -24.80
CA ALA A 84 2.47 -12.67 -25.88
C ALA A 84 0.96 -12.38 -25.66
N LYS A 85 0.23 -13.38 -25.14
CA LYS A 85 -1.19 -13.24 -24.78
C LYS A 85 -1.42 -12.14 -23.74
N LEU A 86 -0.55 -12.01 -22.75
CA LEU A 86 -0.64 -10.99 -21.70
C LEU A 86 -0.41 -9.58 -22.28
N VAL A 87 0.56 -9.44 -23.18
CA VAL A 87 0.84 -8.17 -23.88
C VAL A 87 -0.33 -7.73 -24.77
N VAL A 88 -0.98 -8.68 -25.45
CA VAL A 88 -2.20 -8.38 -26.23
C VAL A 88 -3.32 -7.92 -25.32
N LEU A 89 -3.54 -8.60 -24.18
CA LEU A 89 -4.56 -8.26 -23.19
C LEU A 89 -4.33 -6.85 -22.60
N SER A 90 -3.11 -6.52 -22.17
CA SER A 90 -2.79 -5.22 -21.53
C SER A 90 -3.05 -4.01 -22.45
N ARG A 91 -3.13 -4.21 -23.77
CA ARG A 91 -3.39 -3.16 -24.76
C ARG A 91 -4.87 -3.01 -25.13
N GLN A 92 -5.73 -3.92 -24.66
CA GLN A 92 -7.16 -3.83 -24.93
C GLN A 92 -7.79 -2.62 -24.25
N LYS A 93 -8.79 -2.02 -24.89
CA LYS A 93 -9.48 -0.81 -24.37
C LYS A 93 -10.06 -1.03 -22.97
N ILE A 94 -10.53 -2.24 -22.67
CA ILE A 94 -11.14 -2.59 -21.38
C ILE A 94 -10.16 -2.52 -20.20
N PHE A 95 -8.86 -2.73 -20.44
CA PHE A 95 -7.83 -2.70 -19.39
C PHE A 95 -6.99 -1.41 -19.42
N ARG A 96 -7.17 -0.56 -20.43
CA ARG A 96 -6.34 0.63 -20.65
C ARG A 96 -6.32 1.58 -19.46
N ASP A 97 -7.49 1.84 -18.87
CA ASP A 97 -7.66 2.81 -17.79
C ASP A 97 -7.83 2.12 -16.43
N GLU A 98 -7.65 0.79 -16.38
CA GLU A 98 -7.66 0.01 -15.15
C GLU A 98 -6.29 0.12 -14.48
N LEU A 99 -6.26 0.86 -13.38
CA LEU A 99 -5.06 1.04 -12.57
C LEU A 99 -5.17 0.24 -11.27
N PRO A 100 -4.01 -0.16 -10.69
CA PRO A 100 -3.96 -0.71 -9.35
C PRO A 100 -4.66 0.22 -8.35
N ARG A 101 -5.60 -0.35 -7.59
CA ARG A 101 -6.34 0.37 -6.53
C ARG A 101 -5.61 0.37 -5.19
N VAL A 102 -4.67 -0.55 -5.07
CA VAL A 102 -3.85 -0.78 -3.88
C VAL A 102 -2.40 -0.66 -4.31
N ILE A 103 -1.67 0.20 -3.62
CA ILE A 103 -0.24 0.43 -3.86
C ILE A 103 0.50 0.40 -2.52
N ARG A 104 1.71 -0.13 -2.53
CA ARG A 104 2.61 -0.14 -1.37
C ARG A 104 3.94 0.50 -1.79
N PRO A 105 4.16 1.77 -1.42
CA PRO A 105 5.46 2.37 -1.57
C PRO A 105 6.36 1.96 -0.40
N ASP A 106 7.54 1.47 -0.71
CA ASP A 106 8.53 1.21 0.32
C ASP A 106 9.35 2.47 0.55
N LEU A 107 9.37 2.92 1.81
CA LEU A 107 9.97 4.18 2.20
C LEU A 107 11.20 3.93 3.08
N ILE A 108 12.29 4.60 2.73
CA ILE A 108 13.49 4.67 3.56
C ILE A 108 13.50 6.03 4.26
N LEU A 109 13.42 6.01 5.59
CA LEU A 109 13.48 7.22 6.38
C LEU A 109 14.92 7.75 6.47
N THR A 110 15.06 9.07 6.40
CA THR A 110 16.32 9.80 6.55
C THR A 110 16.16 10.82 7.69
N GLU A 111 17.24 11.49 8.07
CA GLU A 111 17.19 12.51 9.13
C GLU A 111 16.22 13.66 8.85
N LYS A 112 15.97 13.99 7.57
CA LYS A 112 15.20 15.17 7.16
C LYS A 112 13.89 14.83 6.45
N SER A 113 13.79 13.66 5.82
CA SER A 113 12.65 13.27 4.98
C SER A 113 12.66 11.75 4.72
N TYR A 114 12.01 11.29 3.66
CA TYR A 114 12.02 9.92 3.19
C TYR A 114 12.39 9.82 1.71
N ILE A 115 12.88 8.66 1.31
CA ILE A 115 13.16 8.28 -0.07
C ILE A 115 12.23 7.11 -0.41
N ILE A 116 11.65 7.13 -1.62
CA ILE A 116 10.87 6.02 -2.14
C ILE A 116 11.84 5.04 -2.80
N ALA A 117 11.92 3.82 -2.28
CA ALA A 117 12.79 2.77 -2.81
C ALA A 117 12.11 1.98 -3.93
N GLU A 118 10.85 1.59 -3.72
CA GLU A 118 10.02 0.93 -4.72
C GLU A 118 8.55 1.34 -4.62
N ILE A 119 7.79 0.98 -5.65
CA ILE A 119 6.33 1.08 -5.65
C ILE A 119 5.78 -0.27 -6.13
N ASP A 120 5.19 -1.03 -5.21
CA ASP A 120 4.51 -2.27 -5.50
C ASP A 120 3.03 -2.02 -5.80
N SER A 121 2.53 -2.67 -6.85
CA SER A 121 1.16 -2.54 -7.37
C SER A 121 0.34 -3.82 -7.21
N VAL A 122 0.95 -4.89 -6.72
CA VAL A 122 0.29 -6.14 -6.33
C VAL A 122 0.79 -6.56 -4.95
N PRO A 123 0.61 -5.72 -3.91
CA PRO A 123 1.24 -5.97 -2.64
C PRO A 123 0.55 -7.06 -1.84
N GLY A 124 1.36 -7.89 -1.19
CA GLY A 124 0.94 -8.75 -0.09
C GLY A 124 0.94 -8.01 1.26
N GLY A 125 0.80 -8.76 2.35
CA GLY A 125 0.99 -8.22 3.72
C GLY A 125 -0.20 -7.47 4.32
N ILE A 126 -1.29 -7.25 3.57
CA ILE A 126 -2.47 -6.51 4.06
C ILE A 126 -3.09 -7.18 5.31
N GLY A 127 -3.17 -8.51 5.33
CA GLY A 127 -3.65 -9.26 6.49
C GLY A 127 -2.75 -9.13 7.70
N LEU A 128 -1.42 -9.15 7.50
CA LEU A 128 -0.43 -8.90 8.55
C LEU A 128 -0.60 -7.49 9.13
N THR A 129 -0.66 -6.48 8.27
CA THR A 129 -0.82 -5.09 8.73
C THR A 129 -2.14 -4.91 9.47
N GLY A 130 -3.23 -5.54 9.02
CA GLY A 130 -4.49 -5.60 9.76
C GLY A 130 -4.35 -6.24 11.15
N TRP A 131 -3.63 -7.36 11.25
CA TRP A 131 -3.35 -8.01 12.54
C TRP A 131 -2.49 -7.11 13.46
N LEU A 132 -1.48 -6.43 12.93
CA LEU A 132 -0.65 -5.48 13.70
C LEU A 132 -1.51 -4.33 14.24
N ASN A 133 -2.35 -3.72 13.40
CA ASN A 133 -3.27 -2.66 13.83
C ASN A 133 -4.13 -3.10 15.02
N ARG A 134 -4.80 -4.25 14.91
CA ARG A 134 -5.61 -4.78 16.01
C ARG A 134 -4.82 -5.05 17.27
N THR A 135 -3.66 -5.69 17.13
CA THR A 135 -2.84 -6.10 18.27
C THR A 135 -2.32 -4.89 19.04
N TYR A 136 -1.77 -3.88 18.36
CA TYR A 136 -1.27 -2.68 19.04
C TYR A 136 -2.40 -1.78 19.55
N SER A 137 -3.54 -1.69 18.85
CA SER A 137 -4.73 -1.00 19.38
C SER A 137 -5.27 -1.63 20.65
N ALA A 138 -5.31 -2.97 20.74
CA ALA A 138 -5.72 -3.68 21.95
C ALA A 138 -4.78 -3.41 23.15
N LEU A 139 -3.52 -3.05 22.89
CA LEU A 139 -2.56 -2.60 23.91
C LEU A 139 -2.70 -1.11 24.26
N GLY A 140 -3.71 -0.42 23.74
CA GLY A 140 -3.97 0.99 23.97
C GLY A 140 -3.06 1.94 23.20
N GLN A 141 -2.40 1.48 22.14
CA GLN A 141 -1.53 2.32 21.32
C GLN A 141 -2.31 2.99 20.19
N ASP A 142 -1.91 4.23 19.89
CA ASP A 142 -2.45 4.99 18.77
C ASP A 142 -1.77 4.58 17.46
N VAL A 143 -2.54 3.93 16.58
CA VAL A 143 -2.06 3.39 15.30
C VAL A 143 -2.84 4.03 14.15
N ILE A 144 -2.17 4.28 13.01
CA ILE A 144 -2.84 4.83 11.84
C ILE A 144 -3.99 3.92 11.41
N GLY A 145 -5.17 4.52 11.22
CA GLY A 145 -6.39 3.81 10.82
C GLY A 145 -7.07 3.05 11.95
N GLY A 146 -6.51 3.05 13.16
CA GLY A 146 -7.05 2.34 14.31
C GLY A 146 -7.10 0.82 14.11
N GLU A 147 -7.93 0.16 14.92
CA GLU A 147 -8.05 -1.30 14.98
C GLU A 147 -8.45 -1.93 13.62
N ASP A 148 -9.46 -1.37 12.95
CA ASP A 148 -10.08 -1.99 11.76
C ASP A 148 -9.89 -1.21 10.46
N GLY A 149 -9.17 -0.08 10.46
CA GLY A 149 -9.02 0.77 9.27
C GLY A 149 -8.45 0.03 8.05
N MET A 150 -7.53 -0.90 8.29
CA MET A 150 -6.94 -1.78 7.27
C MET A 150 -7.98 -2.69 6.61
N LEU A 151 -8.85 -3.31 7.41
CA LEU A 151 -9.89 -4.21 6.91
C LEU A 151 -10.96 -3.42 6.14
N HIS A 152 -11.42 -2.31 6.70
CA HIS A 152 -12.41 -1.44 6.06
C HIS A 152 -11.88 -0.85 4.74
N GLY A 153 -10.64 -0.35 4.74
CA GLY A 153 -10.01 0.19 3.54
C GLY A 153 -9.89 -0.86 2.44
N PHE A 154 -9.49 -2.09 2.78
CA PHE A 154 -9.42 -3.17 1.81
C PHE A 154 -10.81 -3.60 1.30
N GLN A 155 -11.81 -3.68 2.17
CA GLN A 155 -13.19 -3.96 1.75
C GLN A 155 -13.74 -2.92 0.76
N MET A 156 -13.43 -1.64 0.95
CA MET A 156 -13.86 -0.57 0.04
C MET A 156 -13.29 -0.75 -1.37
N VAL A 157 -12.05 -1.25 -1.49
CA VAL A 157 -11.43 -1.57 -2.77
C VAL A 157 -12.22 -2.64 -3.52
N LEU A 158 -12.75 -3.64 -2.82
CA LEU A 158 -13.49 -4.77 -3.40
C LEU A 158 -14.94 -4.40 -3.76
N HIS A 159 -15.61 -3.58 -2.94
CA HIS A 159 -17.03 -3.20 -3.13
C HIS A 159 -17.24 -2.09 -4.17
N THR A 160 -16.19 -1.61 -4.83
CA THR A 160 -16.36 -0.70 -5.96
C THR A 160 -16.82 -1.50 -7.19
N GLU A 161 -18.10 -1.91 -7.22
CA GLU A 161 -18.71 -2.61 -8.36
C GLU A 161 -18.60 -1.78 -9.64
N ARG A 162 -18.22 -2.43 -10.75
CA ARG A 162 -18.49 -1.89 -12.09
C ARG A 162 -20.00 -2.00 -12.32
N PRO A 163 -20.71 -0.95 -12.79
CA PRO A 163 -22.03 -1.16 -13.34
C PRO A 163 -21.87 -2.09 -14.55
N THR A 164 -22.38 -3.30 -14.43
CA THR A 164 -22.54 -4.23 -15.53
C THR A 164 -23.74 -3.80 -16.38
N SER A 165 -23.58 -3.95 -17.69
CA SER A 165 -24.56 -3.74 -18.77
C SER A 165 -24.65 -2.34 -19.40
N ASN A 166 -24.39 -2.33 -20.72
CA ASN A 166 -24.89 -1.44 -21.77
C ASN A 166 -25.40 -0.05 -21.35
N ILE A 167 -24.67 1.01 -21.71
CA ILE A 167 -25.23 2.27 -22.23
C ILE A 167 -24.07 3.06 -22.88
N GLN A 168 -24.05 3.08 -24.22
CA GLN A 168 -23.16 3.91 -25.05
C GLN A 168 -23.73 5.33 -25.25
N HIS A 169 -24.75 5.72 -24.48
CA HIS A 169 -25.45 6.98 -24.63
C HIS A 169 -25.84 7.52 -23.26
N ARG A 170 -24.92 8.21 -22.57
CA ARG A 170 -25.17 9.26 -21.55
C ARG A 170 -23.93 9.74 -20.79
N ILE A 171 -22.72 9.51 -21.30
CA ILE A 171 -21.48 9.97 -20.67
C ILE A 171 -21.15 11.39 -21.15
N GLY A 172 -21.90 12.38 -20.66
CA GLY A 172 -21.65 13.80 -20.96
C GLY A 172 -22.03 14.77 -19.83
N ALA A 173 -22.97 14.39 -18.96
CA ALA A 173 -23.53 15.31 -17.96
C ALA A 173 -23.18 14.97 -16.50
N PHE A 174 -22.62 13.77 -16.22
CA PHE A 174 -22.34 13.34 -14.84
C PHE A 174 -20.93 13.71 -14.34
N TRP A 175 -20.00 13.99 -15.26
CA TRP A 175 -18.58 14.20 -14.97
C TRP A 175 -18.21 15.61 -14.45
N ARG A 176 -19.18 16.51 -14.25
CA ARG A 176 -18.92 17.87 -13.74
C ARG A 176 -19.27 18.10 -12.26
N ARG A 177 -19.86 17.12 -11.56
CA ARG A 177 -20.45 17.38 -10.22
C ARG A 177 -19.97 16.48 -9.07
N ARG A 178 -18.95 15.64 -9.27
CA ARG A 178 -18.45 14.75 -8.20
C ARG A 178 -16.92 14.66 -8.08
N ILE A 179 -16.22 15.65 -8.63
CA ILE A 179 -14.85 15.97 -8.23
C ILE A 179 -15.01 16.69 -6.88
N MET A 180 -14.99 15.98 -5.75
CA MET A 180 -14.66 16.53 -4.41
C MET A 180 -14.77 15.55 -3.23
N SER A 181 -15.40 14.36 -3.31
CA SER A 181 -15.73 13.66 -2.04
C SER A 181 -15.07 12.32 -1.71
N HIS A 182 -14.45 11.57 -2.63
CA HIS A 182 -13.93 10.23 -2.27
C HIS A 182 -12.64 9.90 -3.01
N ASN A 183 -11.54 10.53 -2.56
CA ASN A 183 -10.16 10.15 -2.87
C ASN A 183 -9.64 9.29 -1.72
N GLN A 184 -9.62 7.97 -1.88
CA GLN A 184 -8.81 7.11 -1.02
C GLN A 184 -8.04 6.14 -1.92
N ALA A 185 -6.81 6.52 -2.26
CA ALA A 185 -5.78 5.53 -2.51
C ALA A 185 -5.31 5.09 -1.11
N ALA A 186 -5.63 3.86 -0.71
CA ALA A 186 -5.11 3.30 0.53
C ALA A 186 -3.62 3.05 0.34
N MET A 187 -2.79 3.81 1.05
CA MET A 187 -1.34 3.61 1.06
C MET A 187 -1.01 2.65 2.20
N PHE A 188 -0.52 1.47 1.83
CA PHE A 188 -0.05 0.50 2.81
C PHE A 188 1.42 0.79 3.07
N ILE A 189 1.76 1.03 4.33
CA ILE A 189 3.15 1.11 4.77
C ILE A 189 3.42 -0.19 5.50
N ASP A 190 4.06 -1.11 4.80
CA ASP A 190 4.52 -2.35 5.40
C ASP A 190 5.94 -2.14 5.92
N SER A 191 6.12 -2.23 7.23
CA SER A 191 7.46 -2.20 7.84
C SER A 191 8.20 -3.54 7.76
N SER A 192 7.63 -4.56 7.08
CA SER A 192 8.10 -5.95 7.19
C SER A 192 9.03 -6.44 6.09
N ASN A 193 9.41 -5.63 5.09
CA ASN A 193 10.44 -6.04 4.12
C ASN A 193 11.57 -5.02 4.02
N TYR A 194 12.67 -5.36 4.68
CA TYR A 194 14.03 -4.88 4.41
C TYR A 194 14.21 -3.38 4.12
N SER A 195 14.09 -2.52 5.16
CA SER A 195 14.86 -1.26 5.26
C SER A 195 14.87 -0.59 6.65
N ILE A 196 14.57 -1.30 7.74
CA ILE A 196 14.94 -0.82 9.10
C ILE A 196 16.29 -1.43 9.47
N CYS A 197 17.36 -0.79 8.98
CA CYS A 197 18.72 -1.12 9.38
C CYS A 197 19.08 -0.33 10.65
N ARG A 198 19.15 -1.07 11.78
CA ARG A 198 19.95 -0.82 12.99
C ARG A 198 19.75 0.51 13.74
N ILE A 199 18.94 0.46 14.80
CA ILE A 199 19.31 1.11 16.07
C ILE A 199 19.61 0.00 17.09
N PHE A 200 20.81 -0.59 16.97
CA PHE A 200 21.43 -1.30 18.08
C PHE A 200 22.42 -0.33 18.72
N ARG A 201 22.06 0.21 19.90
CA ARG A 201 23.04 0.83 20.78
C ARG A 201 23.97 -0.29 21.25
N ARG A 202 25.16 -0.37 20.67
CA ARG A 202 26.22 -1.28 21.10
C ARG A 202 26.61 -0.87 22.53
N SER A 203 26.05 -1.54 23.52
CA SER A 203 26.59 -1.57 24.88
C SER A 203 28.02 -2.07 24.79
N ARG A 204 29.00 -1.17 24.93
CA ARG A 204 30.35 -1.57 25.28
C ARG A 204 30.34 -1.87 26.77
N ARG A 205 30.46 -3.15 27.11
CA ARG A 205 31.02 -3.58 28.38
C ARG A 205 32.49 -3.15 28.42
N SER A 206 32.81 -2.26 29.35
CA SER A 206 34.03 -2.20 30.18
C SER A 206 33.90 -0.98 31.06
#